data_AF-A0AAE4FGC2-F1
#
_entry.id   AF-A0AAE4FGC2-F1
#
_cell.length_a   1.000
_cell.length_b   1.000
_cell.length_c   1.000
_cell.angle_alpha   90.00
_cell.angle_beta   90.00
_cell.angle_gamma   90.00
#
_symmetry.space_group_name_H-M   'P 1'
#
loop_
_entity.id
_entity.type
_entity.pdbx_description
1 polymer ?
#
loop_
_entity_poly.entity_id
_entity_poly.type
_entity_poly.pdbx_seq_one_letter_code
_entity_poly.pdbx_strand_id
1 'polypeptide(L)'
;MAKWLFISTIEIAALNKKIGLLNFHYSDHNYGAVLQAAALADVINRLGYSVEHIDFIPNKMAQKMTLRQLLVTVLAALGVKSLIKRMLGKKEYIKPTVNGAEVFEQFRDVWVARSQQTYTASQQLKTVGTTYSAVVVGSDQVWRPNMFVNKHQDVEAYFLSFLPDSVTRVSYAASFGVDKWEETSDAILSDHVRKAMTKFNAVSVREQTGVAICRDHFGVTAQHVLDPTLLNGVDFFERVIAKAGVSKQNENVVYYKLDVDSTFISAIKHIGDILQTPTEDIYYQKSDASYRYIPVADWLAKIRDSKFVVTDSFHCVCLAILFNKEFICFANKDRGLARLQSLLSSLGIEGRLCEQNQSLTAFFANCRPINYASVNAKLSEMRISSLAFLEEALEIR
;
A
#
# COMPACT_ATOMS: atom_id res chain seq x y z
N MET A 1 10.41 -20.91 -51.89
CA MET A 1 9.82 -21.03 -50.54
C MET A 1 10.82 -21.75 -49.65
N ALA A 2 11.41 -21.04 -48.69
CA ALA A 2 12.04 -21.57 -47.46
C ALA A 2 12.79 -20.39 -46.81
N LYS A 3 12.06 -19.55 -46.08
CA LYS A 3 12.61 -18.48 -45.24
C LYS A 3 12.00 -18.67 -43.86
N TRP A 4 12.54 -19.61 -43.10
CA TRP A 4 12.25 -19.77 -41.67
C TRP A 4 13.46 -20.32 -40.94
N LEU A 5 13.67 -19.75 -39.75
CA LEU A 5 14.47 -20.25 -38.62
C LEU A 5 15.98 -19.96 -38.65
N PHE A 6 16.30 -18.67 -38.53
CA PHE A 6 17.33 -18.24 -37.59
C PHE A 6 16.71 -17.12 -36.72
N ILE A 7 15.88 -17.53 -35.76
CA ILE A 7 15.57 -16.68 -34.61
C ILE A 7 16.88 -16.62 -33.83
N SER A 8 17.48 -15.44 -33.77
CA SER A 8 18.75 -15.26 -33.06
C SER A 8 18.57 -15.61 -31.59
N THR A 9 19.60 -16.14 -30.94
CA THR A 9 19.62 -16.45 -29.50
C THR A 9 19.23 -15.26 -28.61
N ILE A 10 19.31 -14.03 -29.14
CA ILE A 10 18.89 -12.79 -28.48
C ILE A 10 17.35 -12.66 -28.42
N GLU A 11 16.61 -13.11 -29.43
CA GLU A 11 15.14 -13.13 -29.41
C GLU A 11 14.59 -14.26 -28.53
N ILE A 12 15.33 -15.36 -28.37
CA ILE A 12 14.98 -16.43 -27.42
C ILE A 12 15.31 -16.01 -25.98
N ALA A 13 16.37 -15.22 -25.75
CA ALA A 13 16.62 -14.63 -24.43
C ALA A 13 15.56 -13.58 -24.02
N ALA A 14 14.93 -12.91 -25.00
CA ALA A 14 13.82 -11.99 -24.76
C ALA A 14 12.54 -12.70 -24.27
N LEU A 15 12.38 -14.01 -24.53
CA LEU A 15 11.29 -14.84 -24.00
C LEU A 15 11.47 -15.23 -22.51
N ASN A 16 12.64 -14.96 -21.89
CA ASN A 16 13.02 -15.44 -20.55
C ASN A 16 12.95 -14.40 -19.41
N LYS A 17 12.34 -13.22 -19.62
CA LYS A 17 12.35 -12.10 -18.63
C LYS A 17 10.97 -11.76 -18.04
N LYS A 18 10.03 -12.71 -18.02
CA LYS A 18 8.71 -12.47 -17.41
C LYS A 18 8.82 -12.55 -15.89
N ILE A 19 8.38 -11.49 -15.21
CA ILE A 19 8.36 -11.36 -13.75
C ILE A 19 6.91 -11.39 -13.29
N GLY A 20 6.59 -12.32 -12.39
CA GLY A 20 5.31 -12.34 -11.70
C GLY A 20 5.32 -11.34 -10.56
N LEU A 21 4.25 -10.56 -10.40
CA LEU A 21 4.10 -9.62 -9.30
C LEU A 21 2.86 -9.95 -8.47
N LEU A 22 3.02 -10.08 -7.15
CA LEU A 22 1.94 -10.27 -6.18
C LEU A 22 1.92 -9.13 -5.17
N ASN A 23 0.75 -8.53 -4.98
CA ASN A 23 0.46 -7.54 -3.95
C ASN A 23 -1.07 -7.42 -3.80
N PHE A 24 -1.57 -6.38 -3.13
CA PHE A 24 -3.01 -6.12 -2.97
C PHE A 24 -3.62 -5.30 -4.13
N HIS A 25 -3.16 -5.48 -5.38
CA HIS A 25 -3.64 -4.72 -6.55
C HIS A 25 -5.16 -4.76 -6.71
N TYR A 26 -5.80 -5.84 -6.25
CA TYR A 26 -7.25 -6.06 -6.32
C TYR A 26 -8.10 -5.15 -5.43
N SER A 27 -7.49 -4.30 -4.58
CA SER A 27 -8.27 -3.47 -3.65
C SER A 27 -9.29 -2.57 -4.36
N ASP A 28 -10.50 -2.54 -3.80
CA ASP A 28 -11.68 -1.80 -4.29
C ASP A 28 -12.00 -0.56 -3.42
N HIS A 29 -11.10 -0.20 -2.51
CA HIS A 29 -11.28 0.91 -1.57
C HIS A 29 -9.96 1.53 -1.08
N ASN A 30 -8.83 1.21 -1.70
CA ASN A 30 -7.51 1.68 -1.26
C ASN A 30 -6.69 2.20 -2.45
N TYR A 31 -6.65 3.53 -2.60
CA TYR A 31 -5.85 4.21 -3.63
C TYR A 31 -4.37 3.84 -3.58
N GLY A 32 -3.82 3.73 -2.37
CA GLY A 32 -2.42 3.39 -2.19
C GLY A 32 -2.07 1.99 -2.69
N ALA A 33 -2.95 1.01 -2.45
CA ALA A 33 -2.73 -0.37 -2.87
C ALA A 33 -2.65 -0.51 -4.40
N VAL A 34 -3.55 0.14 -5.14
CA VAL A 34 -3.52 0.10 -6.62
C VAL A 34 -2.36 0.90 -7.20
N LEU A 35 -2.02 2.05 -6.61
CA LEU A 35 -0.95 2.93 -7.10
C LEU A 35 0.44 2.34 -6.88
N GLN A 36 0.72 1.78 -5.70
CA GLN A 36 2.02 1.18 -5.43
C GLN A 36 2.27 -0.05 -6.31
N ALA A 37 1.21 -0.82 -6.60
CA ALA A 37 1.27 -1.98 -7.48
C ALA A 37 1.71 -1.58 -8.90
N ALA A 38 1.04 -0.58 -9.47
CA ALA A 38 1.40 -0.02 -10.77
C ALA A 38 2.80 0.63 -10.77
N ALA A 39 3.15 1.35 -9.71
CA ALA A 39 4.45 2.01 -9.58
C ALA A 39 5.62 1.01 -9.55
N LEU A 40 5.46 -0.14 -8.87
CA LEU A 40 6.49 -1.18 -8.84
C LEU A 40 6.65 -1.85 -10.20
N ALA A 41 5.53 -2.15 -10.88
CA ALA A 41 5.57 -2.71 -12.22
C ALA A 41 6.26 -1.77 -13.23
N ASP A 42 5.98 -0.47 -13.17
CA ASP A 42 6.64 0.53 -14.03
C ASP A 42 8.15 0.63 -13.75
N VAL A 43 8.60 0.50 -12.49
CA VAL A 43 10.05 0.43 -12.18
C VAL A 43 10.68 -0.82 -12.78
N ILE A 44 10.12 -2.01 -12.53
CA ILE A 44 10.69 -3.27 -13.01
C ILE A 44 10.66 -3.33 -14.56
N ASN A 45 9.63 -2.80 -15.21
CA ASN A 45 9.58 -2.67 -16.67
C ASN A 45 10.70 -1.76 -17.19
N ARG A 46 11.03 -0.66 -16.51
CA ARG A 46 12.15 0.23 -16.88
C ARG A 46 13.53 -0.42 -16.71
N LEU A 47 13.64 -1.43 -15.83
CA LEU A 47 14.84 -2.27 -15.71
C LEU A 47 14.95 -3.31 -16.86
N GLY A 48 14.00 -3.34 -17.80
CA GLY A 48 14.06 -4.18 -19.00
C GLY A 48 13.42 -5.57 -18.85
N TYR A 49 12.57 -5.75 -17.83
CA TYR A 49 11.76 -6.96 -17.64
C TYR A 49 10.33 -6.76 -18.12
N SER A 50 9.58 -7.85 -18.29
CA SER A 50 8.14 -7.79 -18.55
C SER A 50 7.38 -8.23 -17.31
N VAL A 51 6.63 -7.31 -16.70
CA VAL A 51 5.85 -7.61 -15.49
C VAL A 51 4.43 -8.02 -15.84
N GLU A 52 3.96 -9.09 -15.19
CA GLU A 52 2.56 -9.44 -15.11
C GLU A 52 2.16 -9.58 -13.64
N HIS A 53 1.12 -8.88 -13.23
CA HIS A 53 0.50 -9.11 -11.93
C HIS A 53 -0.23 -10.45 -11.97
N ILE A 54 0.15 -11.37 -11.09
CA ILE A 54 -0.60 -12.59 -10.88
C ILE A 54 -1.92 -12.15 -10.22
N ASP A 55 -3.04 -12.31 -10.94
CA ASP A 55 -4.35 -11.79 -10.52
C ASP A 55 -4.95 -12.64 -9.40
N PHE A 56 -4.31 -12.61 -8.24
CA PHE A 56 -4.73 -13.30 -7.04
C PHE A 56 -5.66 -12.42 -6.21
N ILE A 57 -6.91 -12.87 -6.06
CA ILE A 57 -7.95 -12.22 -5.27
C ILE A 57 -8.39 -13.22 -4.20
N PRO A 58 -7.89 -13.12 -2.96
CA PRO A 58 -8.23 -14.04 -1.88
C PRO A 58 -9.74 -14.25 -1.77
N ASN A 59 -10.17 -15.50 -1.78
CA ASN A 59 -11.59 -15.81 -1.73
C ASN A 59 -12.21 -15.27 -0.44
N LYS A 60 -13.17 -14.35 -0.57
CA LYS A 60 -14.02 -13.86 0.52
C LYS A 60 -15.06 -14.91 0.94
N MET A 61 -14.74 -16.22 0.89
CA MET A 61 -15.63 -17.26 1.37
C MET A 61 -16.07 -16.87 2.77
N ALA A 62 -17.38 -16.73 2.95
CA ALA A 62 -17.95 -16.32 4.23
C ALA A 62 -17.43 -17.27 5.29
N GLN A 63 -16.52 -16.80 6.15
CA GLN A 63 -16.23 -17.50 7.38
C GLN A 63 -17.58 -17.72 8.06
N LYS A 64 -17.93 -18.98 8.37
CA LYS A 64 -19.15 -19.26 9.13
C LYS A 64 -19.09 -18.37 10.36
N MET A 65 -20.03 -17.44 10.47
CA MET A 65 -20.06 -16.52 11.60
C MET A 65 -20.12 -17.37 12.87
N THR A 66 -19.14 -17.19 13.74
CA THR A 66 -19.23 -17.76 15.08
C THR A 66 -20.52 -17.28 15.76
N LEU A 67 -21.09 -18.07 16.67
CA LEU A 67 -22.26 -17.65 17.45
C LEU A 67 -22.07 -16.26 18.06
N ARG A 68 -20.83 -15.95 18.51
CA ARG A 68 -20.46 -14.62 19.01
C ARG A 68 -20.56 -13.53 17.96
N GLN A 69 -20.06 -13.75 16.74
CA GLN A 69 -20.17 -12.78 15.63
C GLN A 69 -21.63 -12.59 15.20
N LEU A 70 -22.42 -13.65 15.19
CA LEU A 70 -23.86 -13.59 14.90
C LEU A 70 -24.57 -12.71 15.94
N LEU A 71 -24.31 -12.96 17.22
CA LEU A 71 -24.86 -12.21 18.36
C LEU A 71 -24.43 -10.73 18.33
N VAL A 72 -23.17 -10.48 18.01
CA VAL A 72 -22.59 -9.14 17.80
C VAL A 72 -23.24 -8.41 16.61
N THR A 73 -23.70 -9.13 15.59
CA THR A 73 -24.36 -8.56 14.41
C THR A 73 -25.83 -8.30 14.69
N VAL A 74 -26.53 -9.20 15.39
CA VAL A 74 -27.89 -8.99 15.90
C VAL A 74 -27.95 -7.78 16.84
N LEU A 75 -27.04 -7.68 17.81
CA LEU A 75 -26.95 -6.51 18.71
C LEU A 75 -26.58 -5.21 17.98
N ALA A 76 -25.89 -5.28 16.84
CA ALA A 76 -25.63 -4.12 15.99
C ALA A 76 -26.90 -3.68 15.24
N ALA A 77 -27.63 -4.63 14.66
CA ALA A 77 -28.88 -4.39 13.94
C ALA A 77 -29.99 -3.84 14.85
N LEU A 78 -29.99 -4.24 16.13
CA LEU A 78 -30.91 -3.73 17.15
C LEU A 78 -30.49 -2.35 17.72
N GLY A 79 -29.42 -1.73 17.22
CA GLY A 79 -28.95 -0.42 17.70
C GLY A 79 -28.32 -0.41 19.10
N VAL A 80 -28.16 -1.58 19.74
CA VAL A 80 -27.65 -1.69 21.12
C VAL A 80 -26.16 -1.35 21.19
N LYS A 81 -25.40 -1.57 20.11
CA LYS A 81 -23.97 -1.23 20.05
C LYS A 81 -23.66 0.26 20.14
N SER A 82 -24.46 1.12 19.50
CA SER A 82 -24.25 2.57 19.59
C SER A 82 -24.60 3.09 20.98
N LEU A 83 -25.67 2.55 21.59
CA LEU A 83 -26.03 2.78 22.99
C LEU A 83 -24.90 2.39 23.96
N ILE A 84 -24.33 1.19 23.82
CA ILE A 84 -23.21 0.73 24.66
C ILE A 84 -21.94 1.55 24.42
N LYS A 85 -21.61 1.90 23.17
CA LYS A 85 -20.46 2.76 22.87
C LYS A 85 -20.61 4.15 23.52
N ARG A 86 -21.79 4.74 23.42
CA ARG A 86 -22.13 6.02 24.06
C ARG A 86 -22.07 5.93 25.59
N MET A 87 -22.57 4.85 26.19
CA MET A 87 -22.46 4.59 27.63
C MET A 87 -21.00 4.40 28.10
N LEU A 88 -20.15 3.79 27.27
CA LEU A 88 -18.74 3.56 27.56
C LEU A 88 -17.83 4.75 27.15
N GLY A 89 -18.41 5.90 26.76
CA GLY A 89 -17.65 7.07 26.32
C GLY A 89 -16.79 6.86 25.07
N LYS A 90 -17.09 5.84 24.25
CA LYS A 90 -16.33 5.54 23.04
C LYS A 90 -16.72 6.50 21.92
N LYS A 91 -15.71 7.03 21.22
CA LYS A 91 -15.88 7.93 20.06
C LYS A 91 -16.77 7.30 18.98
N GLU A 92 -17.69 8.10 18.46
CA GLU A 92 -18.49 7.76 17.29
C GLU A 92 -17.77 8.24 16.02
N TYR A 93 -17.58 7.32 15.08
CA TYR A 93 -16.94 7.59 13.80
C TYR A 93 -17.98 7.72 12.70
N ILE A 94 -17.78 8.69 11.81
CA ILE A 94 -18.59 8.89 10.61
C ILE A 94 -18.20 7.80 9.61
N LYS A 95 -19.13 6.88 9.31
CA LYS A 95 -18.91 5.77 8.36
C LYS A 95 -20.03 5.72 7.34
N PRO A 96 -19.95 6.52 6.26
CA PRO A 96 -20.95 6.47 5.22
C PRO A 96 -20.84 5.19 4.38
N THR A 97 -21.95 4.82 3.74
CA THR A 97 -21.91 3.87 2.62
C THR A 97 -21.30 4.57 1.41
N VAL A 98 -20.24 3.99 0.85
CA VAL A 98 -19.50 4.53 -0.30
C VAL A 98 -19.67 3.60 -1.49
N ASN A 99 -20.14 4.15 -2.60
CA ASN A 99 -20.31 3.48 -3.89
C ASN A 99 -19.17 3.86 -4.85
N GLY A 100 -19.19 3.38 -6.09
CA GLY A 100 -18.26 3.88 -7.11
C GLY A 100 -16.91 3.15 -7.14
N ALA A 101 -16.83 1.91 -6.64
CA ALA A 101 -15.58 1.15 -6.58
C ALA A 101 -15.01 0.80 -7.98
N GLU A 102 -15.80 0.94 -9.04
CA GLU A 102 -15.38 0.76 -10.43
C GLU A 102 -14.19 1.65 -10.83
N VAL A 103 -13.97 2.78 -10.14
CA VAL A 103 -12.84 3.67 -10.41
C VAL A 103 -11.47 3.00 -10.17
N PHE A 104 -11.41 2.02 -9.26
CA PHE A 104 -10.18 1.26 -9.01
C PHE A 104 -9.92 0.25 -10.13
N GLU A 105 -10.98 -0.32 -10.71
CA GLU A 105 -10.87 -1.23 -11.85
C GLU A 105 -10.46 -0.48 -13.12
N GLN A 106 -11.08 0.68 -13.37
CA GLN A 106 -10.70 1.56 -14.47
C GLN A 106 -9.23 1.95 -14.43
N PHE A 107 -8.67 2.18 -13.23
CA PHE A 107 -7.25 2.44 -13.06
C PHE A 107 -6.41 1.19 -13.39
N ARG A 108 -6.80 0.02 -12.87
CA ARG A 108 -6.09 -1.25 -13.12
C ARG A 108 -6.04 -1.60 -14.61
N ASP A 109 -7.13 -1.41 -15.33
CA ASP A 109 -7.21 -1.72 -16.77
C ASP A 109 -6.18 -0.96 -17.61
N VAL A 110 -5.74 0.21 -17.13
CA VAL A 110 -4.75 1.04 -17.83
C VAL A 110 -3.33 0.81 -17.32
N TRP A 111 -3.16 0.62 -16.01
CA TRP A 111 -1.84 0.71 -15.35
C TRP A 111 -1.34 -0.61 -14.76
N VAL A 112 -2.16 -1.67 -14.73
CA VAL A 112 -1.86 -2.95 -14.10
C VAL A 112 -2.10 -4.07 -15.10
N ALA A 113 -1.02 -4.52 -15.77
CA ALA A 113 -1.07 -5.72 -16.61
C ALA A 113 -1.27 -6.96 -15.71
N ARG A 114 -2.39 -7.67 -15.89
CA ARG A 114 -2.82 -8.82 -15.09
C ARG A 114 -2.76 -10.11 -15.89
N SER A 115 -2.56 -11.24 -15.20
CA SER A 115 -2.75 -12.56 -15.79
C SER A 115 -4.18 -12.73 -16.32
N GLN A 116 -4.32 -13.45 -17.44
CA GLN A 116 -5.64 -13.73 -18.04
C GLN A 116 -6.59 -14.47 -17.11
N GLN A 117 -6.04 -15.34 -16.25
CA GLN A 117 -6.80 -16.06 -15.25
C GLN A 117 -6.71 -15.33 -13.90
N THR A 118 -7.86 -15.20 -13.23
CA THR A 118 -7.96 -14.82 -11.82
C THR A 118 -7.84 -16.05 -10.93
N TYR A 119 -7.04 -15.94 -9.87
CA TYR A 119 -6.81 -16.97 -8.87
C TYR A 119 -7.44 -16.56 -7.54
N THR A 120 -8.11 -17.49 -6.86
CA THR A 120 -8.80 -17.20 -5.59
C THR A 120 -8.33 -18.07 -4.42
N ALA A 121 -7.49 -19.07 -4.70
CA ALA A 121 -6.85 -19.92 -3.69
C ALA A 121 -5.37 -20.13 -4.03
N SER A 122 -4.51 -20.13 -3.00
CA SER A 122 -3.06 -20.31 -3.14
C SER A 122 -2.68 -21.61 -3.89
N GLN A 123 -3.47 -22.67 -3.73
CA GLN A 123 -3.27 -23.94 -4.42
C GLN A 123 -3.30 -23.78 -5.95
N GLN A 124 -4.08 -22.84 -6.48
CA GLN A 124 -4.14 -22.56 -7.91
C GLN A 124 -2.87 -21.85 -8.41
N LEU A 125 -2.13 -21.17 -7.52
CA LEU A 125 -0.89 -20.48 -7.88
C LEU A 125 0.26 -21.45 -8.21
N LYS A 126 0.20 -22.68 -7.67
CA LYS A 126 1.20 -23.73 -7.92
C LYS A 126 1.32 -24.07 -9.40
N THR A 127 0.24 -23.94 -10.18
CA THR A 127 0.25 -24.26 -11.61
C THR A 127 0.86 -23.16 -12.47
N VAL A 128 0.98 -21.94 -11.96
CA VAL A 128 1.51 -20.80 -12.73
C VAL A 128 2.88 -20.34 -12.28
N GLY A 129 3.38 -20.82 -11.14
CA GLY A 129 4.70 -20.47 -10.62
C GLY A 129 5.83 -20.64 -11.64
N THR A 130 5.78 -21.69 -12.46
CA THR A 130 6.79 -21.98 -13.50
C THR A 130 6.70 -21.11 -14.76
N THR A 131 5.69 -20.26 -14.87
CA THR A 131 5.54 -19.31 -15.99
C THR A 131 6.51 -18.13 -15.89
N TYR A 132 7.06 -17.89 -14.71
CA TYR A 132 7.88 -16.73 -14.41
C TYR A 132 9.32 -17.13 -14.10
N SER A 133 10.25 -16.29 -14.54
CA SER A 133 11.67 -16.41 -14.19
C SER A 133 11.93 -16.04 -12.72
N ALA A 134 11.20 -15.02 -12.25
CA ALA A 134 11.12 -14.64 -10.85
C ALA A 134 9.70 -14.21 -10.49
N VAL A 135 9.36 -14.32 -9.22
CA VAL A 135 8.16 -13.70 -8.66
C VAL A 135 8.57 -12.75 -7.54
N VAL A 136 8.07 -11.53 -7.64
CA VAL A 136 8.24 -10.48 -6.65
C VAL A 136 6.95 -10.41 -5.83
N VAL A 137 7.05 -10.53 -4.51
CA VAL A 137 6.01 -10.00 -3.63
C VAL A 137 6.32 -8.52 -3.38
N GLY A 138 5.41 -7.66 -3.80
CA GLY A 138 5.58 -6.21 -3.76
C GLY A 138 5.24 -5.59 -2.42
N SER A 139 5.15 -4.26 -2.41
CA SER A 139 4.88 -3.47 -1.20
C SER A 139 3.45 -3.65 -0.68
N ASP A 140 3.12 -2.84 0.32
CA ASP A 140 1.95 -2.89 1.18
C ASP A 140 2.03 -3.95 2.28
N GLN A 141 1.01 -4.04 3.14
CA GLN A 141 0.94 -4.93 4.30
C GLN A 141 0.76 -6.42 3.94
N VAL A 142 1.39 -6.86 2.85
CA VAL A 142 1.34 -8.23 2.33
C VAL A 142 1.99 -9.26 3.25
N TRP A 143 2.77 -8.82 4.25
CA TRP A 143 3.35 -9.70 5.27
C TRP A 143 2.70 -9.52 6.65
N ARG A 144 1.47 -9.01 6.68
CA ARG A 144 0.65 -8.91 7.89
C ARG A 144 -0.51 -9.93 7.87
N PRO A 145 -0.34 -11.17 8.38
CA PRO A 145 -1.36 -12.21 8.25
C PRO A 145 -2.72 -11.87 8.87
N ASN A 146 -2.76 -10.98 9.85
CA ASN A 146 -4.02 -10.44 10.41
C ASN A 146 -4.87 -9.63 9.41
N MET A 147 -4.30 -9.20 8.28
CA MET A 147 -5.03 -8.55 7.20
C MET A 147 -5.67 -9.54 6.22
N PHE A 148 -5.33 -10.83 6.32
CA PHE A 148 -5.78 -11.84 5.38
C PHE A 148 -7.17 -12.35 5.73
N VAL A 149 -7.92 -12.72 4.70
CA VAL A 149 -9.25 -13.33 4.88
C VAL A 149 -9.10 -14.76 5.39
N ASN A 150 -8.18 -15.52 4.80
CA ASN A 150 -7.88 -16.90 5.14
C ASN A 150 -6.41 -17.01 5.52
N LYS A 151 -6.07 -16.59 6.75
CA LYS A 151 -4.69 -16.46 7.25
C LYS A 151 -3.72 -17.56 6.78
N HIS A 152 -4.03 -18.83 7.04
CA HIS A 152 -3.13 -19.94 6.67
C HIS A 152 -3.01 -20.19 5.16
N GLN A 153 -4.04 -19.86 4.38
CA GLN A 153 -4.03 -20.08 2.92
C GLN A 153 -3.37 -18.90 2.21
N ASP A 154 -3.74 -17.68 2.58
CA ASP A 154 -3.27 -16.46 1.92
C ASP A 154 -1.78 -16.20 2.21
N VAL A 155 -1.26 -16.68 3.35
CA VAL A 155 0.19 -16.69 3.63
C VAL A 155 0.96 -17.42 2.54
N GLU A 156 0.45 -18.52 1.98
CA GLU A 156 1.17 -19.25 0.94
C GLU A 156 1.42 -18.39 -0.30
N ALA A 157 0.45 -17.53 -0.65
CA ALA A 157 0.55 -16.61 -1.78
C ALA A 157 1.57 -15.50 -1.51
N TYR A 158 1.44 -14.75 -0.41
CA TYR A 158 2.27 -13.56 -0.17
C TYR A 158 3.66 -13.85 0.40
N PHE A 159 3.89 -15.07 0.92
CA PHE A 159 5.23 -15.56 1.24
C PHE A 159 5.80 -16.47 0.14
N LEU A 160 5.16 -16.52 -1.03
CA LEU A 160 5.64 -17.21 -2.23
C LEU A 160 6.00 -18.69 -2.01
N SER A 161 5.34 -19.35 -1.05
CA SER A 161 5.66 -20.74 -0.68
C SER A 161 5.14 -21.75 -1.69
N PHE A 162 4.26 -21.34 -2.60
CA PHE A 162 3.74 -22.14 -3.70
C PHE A 162 4.73 -22.35 -4.86
N LEU A 163 5.81 -21.54 -4.93
CA LEU A 163 6.76 -21.61 -6.04
C LEU A 163 7.69 -22.83 -5.91
N PRO A 164 8.13 -23.42 -7.04
CA PRO A 164 9.21 -24.41 -7.05
C PRO A 164 10.57 -23.73 -6.82
N ASP A 165 11.58 -24.50 -6.38
CA ASP A 165 12.91 -23.94 -6.05
C ASP A 165 13.65 -23.38 -7.27
N SER A 166 13.24 -23.75 -8.50
CA SER A 166 13.79 -23.22 -9.76
C SER A 166 13.37 -21.78 -10.08
N VAL A 167 12.41 -21.19 -9.33
CA VAL A 167 11.91 -19.84 -9.57
C VAL A 167 12.46 -18.90 -8.50
N THR A 168 13.04 -17.77 -8.94
CA THR A 168 13.59 -16.75 -8.05
C THR A 168 12.46 -16.08 -7.24
N ARG A 169 12.66 -15.97 -5.93
CA ARG A 169 11.75 -15.32 -4.97
C ARG A 169 12.36 -14.03 -4.47
N VAL A 170 11.68 -12.92 -4.72
CA VAL A 170 12.11 -11.60 -4.24
C VAL A 170 10.97 -10.97 -3.44
N SER A 171 11.33 -10.33 -2.33
CA SER A 171 10.45 -9.38 -1.66
C SER A 171 10.94 -7.97 -1.94
N TYR A 172 10.06 -7.13 -2.48
CA TYR A 172 10.32 -5.70 -2.64
C TYR A 172 9.41 -4.88 -1.73
N ALA A 173 10.01 -4.23 -0.72
CA ALA A 173 9.31 -3.36 0.21
C ALA A 173 8.08 -4.00 0.88
N ALA A 174 8.06 -5.33 1.07
CA ALA A 174 6.95 -5.97 1.78
C ALA A 174 6.86 -5.43 3.21
N SER A 175 5.64 -5.31 3.72
CA SER A 175 5.39 -4.65 5.00
C SER A 175 4.66 -5.59 5.95
N PHE A 176 5.17 -5.67 7.18
CA PHE A 176 4.45 -6.22 8.32
C PHE A 176 3.46 -5.18 8.84
N GLY A 177 3.74 -3.89 8.64
CA GLY A 177 2.90 -2.79 9.07
C GLY A 177 2.99 -2.48 10.57
N VAL A 178 3.59 -3.36 11.36
CA VAL A 178 3.69 -3.29 12.81
C VAL A 178 5.15 -3.45 13.23
N ASP A 179 5.42 -3.21 14.50
CA ASP A 179 6.76 -3.27 15.09
C ASP A 179 7.15 -4.65 15.62
N LYS A 180 6.26 -5.63 15.55
CA LYS A 180 6.47 -7.01 16.01
C LYS A 180 5.73 -8.02 15.13
N TRP A 181 6.20 -9.27 15.15
CA TRP A 181 5.44 -10.38 14.56
C TRP A 181 4.17 -10.65 15.38
N GLU A 182 2.99 -10.46 14.79
CA GLU A 182 1.71 -10.60 15.51
C GLU A 182 1.28 -12.07 15.71
N GLU A 183 1.90 -13.03 15.02
CA GLU A 183 1.50 -14.43 15.03
C GLU A 183 2.35 -15.32 15.94
N THR A 184 3.07 -14.75 16.91
CA THR A 184 3.94 -15.51 17.83
C THR A 184 3.20 -16.62 18.60
N SER A 185 1.89 -16.50 18.80
CA SER A 185 1.06 -17.52 19.45
C SER A 185 0.64 -18.66 18.53
N ASP A 186 0.74 -18.49 17.21
CA ASP A 186 0.44 -19.53 16.23
C ASP A 186 1.76 -20.15 15.74
N ALA A 187 2.19 -21.20 16.44
CA ALA A 187 3.46 -21.87 16.16
C ALA A 187 3.49 -22.52 14.77
N ILE A 188 2.36 -23.01 14.26
CA ILE A 188 2.27 -23.67 12.96
C ILE A 188 2.45 -22.63 11.86
N LEU A 189 1.72 -21.51 11.95
CA LEU A 189 1.84 -20.42 10.98
C LEU A 189 3.23 -19.79 11.01
N SER A 190 3.77 -19.54 12.20
CA SER A 190 5.11 -18.96 12.36
C SER A 190 6.20 -19.86 11.78
N ASP A 191 6.09 -21.18 11.94
CA ASP A 191 7.02 -22.13 11.34
C ASP A 191 6.88 -22.21 9.82
N HIS A 192 5.65 -22.18 9.30
CA HIS A 192 5.41 -22.13 7.87
C HIS A 192 6.04 -20.87 7.23
N VAL A 193 5.81 -19.70 7.83
CA VAL A 193 6.38 -18.42 7.36
C VAL A 193 7.90 -18.46 7.42
N ARG A 194 8.49 -18.96 8.51
CA ARG A 194 9.95 -19.10 8.64
C ARG A 194 10.54 -19.91 7.48
N LYS A 195 9.99 -21.10 7.22
CA LYS A 195 10.42 -21.97 6.12
C LYS A 195 10.24 -21.32 4.75
N ALA A 196 9.17 -20.56 4.55
CA ALA A 196 8.94 -19.83 3.32
C ALA A 196 9.97 -18.70 3.12
N MET A 197 10.23 -17.90 4.16
CA MET A 197 11.15 -16.77 4.10
C MET A 197 12.59 -17.20 3.84
N THR A 198 13.02 -18.35 4.36
CA THR A 198 14.36 -18.91 4.07
C THR A 198 14.57 -19.29 2.60
N LYS A 199 13.50 -19.39 1.80
CA LYS A 199 13.58 -19.67 0.36
C LYS A 199 13.69 -18.41 -0.51
N PHE A 200 13.57 -17.22 0.07
CA PHE A 200 13.74 -15.98 -0.69
C PHE A 200 15.20 -15.82 -1.11
N ASN A 201 15.41 -15.46 -2.37
CA ASN A 201 16.72 -15.13 -2.91
C ASN A 201 17.16 -13.74 -2.42
N ALA A 202 16.22 -12.80 -2.32
CA ALA A 202 16.45 -11.48 -1.79
C ALA A 202 15.22 -10.98 -1.02
N VAL A 203 15.47 -10.33 0.11
CA VAL A 203 14.43 -9.81 0.99
C VAL A 203 14.65 -8.33 1.23
N SER A 204 13.64 -7.52 0.91
CA SER A 204 13.55 -6.15 1.38
C SER A 204 12.19 -5.86 2.00
N VAL A 205 12.17 -4.86 2.88
CA VAL A 205 10.99 -4.46 3.65
C VAL A 205 10.87 -2.94 3.68
N ARG A 206 9.65 -2.46 3.89
CA ARG A 206 9.32 -1.03 3.84
C ARG A 206 9.57 -0.26 5.14
N GLU A 207 9.73 -0.97 6.26
CA GLU A 207 9.95 -0.35 7.56
C GLU A 207 11.13 -0.99 8.29
N GLN A 208 11.89 -0.17 9.02
CA GLN A 208 13.08 -0.61 9.77
C GLN A 208 12.75 -1.71 10.79
N THR A 209 11.57 -1.67 11.41
CA THR A 209 11.10 -2.73 12.32
C THR A 209 10.92 -4.06 11.60
N GLY A 210 10.54 -4.03 10.31
CA GLY A 210 10.46 -5.23 9.47
C GLY A 210 11.80 -5.94 9.31
N VAL A 211 12.92 -5.19 9.28
CA VAL A 211 14.26 -5.77 9.20
C VAL A 211 14.56 -6.56 10.48
N ALA A 212 14.21 -6.02 11.63
CA ALA A 212 14.35 -6.71 12.91
C ALA A 212 13.45 -7.95 12.96
N ILE A 213 12.19 -7.87 12.50
CA ILE A 213 11.28 -9.03 12.44
C ILE A 213 11.87 -10.15 11.58
N CYS A 214 12.37 -9.83 10.39
CA CYS A 214 13.04 -10.76 9.48
C CYS A 214 14.20 -11.50 10.17
N ARG A 215 15.08 -10.77 10.85
CA ARG A 215 16.23 -11.34 11.55
C ARG A 215 15.81 -12.17 12.77
N ASP A 216 14.98 -11.61 13.65
CA ASP A 216 14.75 -12.14 15.00
C ASP A 216 13.75 -13.32 15.00
N HIS A 217 12.75 -13.33 14.11
CA HIS A 217 11.75 -14.40 14.06
C HIS A 217 12.01 -15.46 12.98
N PHE A 218 12.69 -15.05 11.89
CA PHE A 218 12.81 -15.87 10.69
C PHE A 218 14.25 -16.18 10.29
N GLY A 219 15.24 -15.55 10.93
CA GLY A 219 16.65 -15.80 10.65
C GLY A 219 17.08 -15.36 9.25
N VAL A 220 16.38 -14.40 8.64
CA VAL A 220 16.69 -13.90 7.30
C VAL A 220 17.16 -12.45 7.35
N THR A 221 18.15 -12.13 6.51
CA THR A 221 18.63 -10.74 6.33
C THR A 221 17.67 -10.02 5.39
N ALA A 222 17.26 -8.82 5.77
CA ALA A 222 16.40 -7.96 4.97
C ALA A 222 17.01 -6.57 4.80
N GLN A 223 16.84 -5.95 3.64
CA GLN A 223 17.18 -4.55 3.41
C GLN A 223 15.95 -3.65 3.62
N HIS A 224 16.13 -2.52 4.30
CA HIS A 224 15.10 -1.47 4.34
C HIS A 224 15.17 -0.64 3.05
N VAL A 225 14.07 -0.59 2.30
CA VAL A 225 13.98 0.09 0.99
C VAL A 225 12.75 1.01 0.94
N LEU A 226 12.75 1.93 -0.05
CA LEU A 226 11.60 2.79 -0.31
C LEU A 226 10.40 2.01 -0.83
N ASP A 227 9.20 2.46 -0.43
CA ASP A 227 7.95 2.07 -1.07
C ASP A 227 8.00 2.40 -2.58
N PRO A 228 7.39 1.58 -3.46
CA PRO A 228 7.34 1.81 -4.90
C PRO A 228 6.85 3.19 -5.29
N THR A 229 5.96 3.80 -4.50
CA THR A 229 5.47 5.16 -4.76
C THR A 229 6.57 6.22 -4.65
N LEU A 230 7.53 6.05 -3.74
CA LEU A 230 8.67 6.95 -3.57
C LEU A 230 9.85 6.57 -4.48
N LEU A 231 10.01 5.26 -4.75
CA LEU A 231 11.00 4.71 -5.64
C LEU A 231 10.84 5.25 -7.07
N ASN A 232 9.62 5.18 -7.60
CA ASN A 232 9.35 5.48 -9.00
C ASN A 232 9.64 6.95 -9.37
N GLY A 233 9.36 7.87 -8.45
CA GLY A 233 9.51 9.31 -8.64
C GLY A 233 8.22 9.98 -9.12
N VAL A 234 8.26 11.31 -9.20
CA VAL A 234 7.07 12.15 -9.49
C VAL A 234 6.52 11.91 -10.90
N ASP A 235 7.40 11.63 -11.87
CA ASP A 235 7.05 11.52 -13.29
C ASP A 235 5.99 10.46 -13.57
N PHE A 236 5.99 9.33 -12.84
CA PHE A 236 4.97 8.30 -13.02
C PHE A 236 3.57 8.81 -12.64
N PHE A 237 3.45 9.51 -11.52
CA PHE A 237 2.15 10.03 -11.09
C PHE A 237 1.68 11.18 -11.98
N GLU A 238 2.58 12.02 -12.50
CA GLU A 238 2.21 13.01 -13.52
C GLU A 238 1.73 12.34 -14.82
N ARG A 239 2.33 11.21 -15.24
CA ARG A 239 1.81 10.43 -16.38
C ARG A 239 0.41 9.89 -16.10
N VAL A 240 0.14 9.40 -14.88
CA VAL A 240 -1.20 8.94 -14.48
C VAL A 240 -2.22 10.07 -14.60
N ILE A 241 -1.91 11.25 -14.05
CA ILE A 241 -2.81 12.42 -14.07
C ILE A 241 -3.03 12.91 -15.52
N ALA A 242 -1.95 13.04 -16.30
CA ALA A 242 -2.00 13.52 -17.68
C ALA A 242 -2.78 12.56 -18.59
N LYS A 243 -2.60 11.24 -18.44
CA LYS A 243 -3.29 10.22 -19.23
C LYS A 243 -4.81 10.25 -19.03
N ALA A 244 -5.26 10.61 -17.82
CA ALA A 244 -6.67 10.77 -17.50
C ALA A 244 -7.24 12.14 -17.92
N GLY A 245 -6.41 13.06 -18.42
CA GLY A 245 -6.84 14.40 -18.83
C GLY A 245 -7.30 15.28 -17.67
N VAL A 246 -6.85 14.98 -16.45
CA VAL A 246 -7.26 15.73 -15.25
C VAL A 246 -6.58 17.09 -15.23
N SER A 247 -7.40 18.15 -15.23
CA SER A 247 -6.93 19.52 -15.15
C SER A 247 -6.40 19.86 -13.75
N LYS A 248 -5.66 20.97 -13.66
CA LYS A 248 -5.20 21.50 -12.37
C LYS A 248 -6.40 21.79 -11.46
N GLN A 249 -6.35 21.29 -10.24
CA GLN A 249 -7.38 21.46 -9.22
C GLN A 249 -7.20 22.78 -8.46
N ASN A 250 -8.25 23.21 -7.77
CA ASN A 250 -8.15 24.33 -6.83
C ASN A 250 -7.29 23.94 -5.62
N GLU A 251 -6.54 24.90 -5.10
CA GLU A 251 -5.78 24.71 -3.86
C GLU A 251 -6.76 24.56 -2.68
N ASN A 252 -6.81 23.35 -2.11
CA ASN A 252 -7.61 23.03 -0.93
C ASN A 252 -6.72 22.53 0.22
N VAL A 253 -7.25 22.58 1.45
CA VAL A 253 -6.78 21.73 2.55
C VAL A 253 -7.46 20.38 2.39
N VAL A 254 -6.72 19.39 1.92
CA VAL A 254 -7.27 18.05 1.67
C VAL A 254 -7.04 17.15 2.87
N TYR A 255 -7.98 16.24 3.14
CA TYR A 255 -7.77 15.19 4.12
C TYR A 255 -8.17 13.81 3.61
N TYR A 256 -7.36 12.82 3.98
CA TYR A 256 -7.67 11.40 3.81
C TYR A 256 -7.49 10.71 5.14
N LYS A 257 -8.62 10.40 5.79
CA LYS A 257 -8.64 9.70 7.07
C LYS A 257 -9.81 8.72 7.10
N LEU A 258 -9.57 7.49 7.57
CA LEU A 258 -10.61 6.45 7.57
C LEU A 258 -11.49 6.43 8.82
N ASP A 259 -10.97 6.90 9.96
CA ASP A 259 -11.75 7.04 11.20
C ASP A 259 -11.91 8.52 11.53
N VAL A 260 -12.95 9.14 10.99
CA VAL A 260 -13.27 10.56 11.16
C VAL A 260 -14.33 10.73 12.24
N ASP A 261 -14.09 11.66 13.17
CA ASP A 261 -15.06 12.07 14.20
C ASP A 261 -15.32 13.60 14.11
N SER A 262 -16.31 14.10 14.84
CA SER A 262 -16.66 15.52 14.82
C SER A 262 -15.53 16.43 15.34
N THR A 263 -14.66 15.92 16.21
CA THR A 263 -13.49 16.66 16.72
C THR A 263 -12.48 16.89 15.60
N PHE A 264 -12.20 15.85 14.82
CA PHE A 264 -11.34 15.94 13.64
C PHE A 264 -11.91 16.91 12.59
N ILE A 265 -13.21 16.80 12.27
CA ILE A 265 -13.85 17.71 11.30
C ILE A 265 -13.76 19.17 11.75
N SER A 266 -14.02 19.45 13.04
CA SER A 266 -13.88 20.79 13.59
C SER A 266 -12.44 21.32 13.50
N ALA A 267 -11.46 20.47 13.81
CA ALA A 267 -10.04 20.81 13.71
C ALA A 267 -9.60 21.09 12.27
N ILE A 268 -10.02 20.28 11.30
CA ILE A 268 -9.73 20.47 9.88
C ILE A 268 -10.35 21.77 9.36
N LYS A 269 -11.62 22.04 9.71
CA LYS A 269 -12.27 23.30 9.34
C LYS A 269 -11.52 24.50 9.89
N HIS A 270 -11.10 24.44 11.15
CA HIS A 270 -10.29 25.50 11.76
C HIS A 270 -8.95 25.72 11.05
N ILE A 271 -8.26 24.66 10.62
CA ILE A 271 -7.05 24.77 9.81
C ILE A 271 -7.35 25.44 8.47
N GLY A 272 -8.46 25.07 7.81
CA GLY A 272 -8.93 25.72 6.57
C GLY A 272 -9.20 27.21 6.76
N ASP A 273 -9.86 27.59 7.85
CA ASP A 273 -10.15 28.99 8.20
C ASP A 273 -8.84 29.80 8.40
N ILE A 274 -7.85 29.24 9.12
CA ILE A 274 -6.54 29.88 9.31
C ILE A 274 -5.81 30.05 7.97
N LEU A 275 -5.84 29.02 7.11
CA LEU A 275 -5.20 29.05 5.81
C LEU A 275 -5.98 29.82 4.74
N GLN A 276 -7.20 30.29 5.08
CA GLN A 276 -8.15 30.92 4.15
C GLN A 276 -8.37 30.05 2.91
N THR A 277 -8.63 28.76 3.13
CA THR A 277 -8.66 27.75 2.06
C THR A 277 -9.73 26.71 2.35
N PRO A 278 -10.58 26.33 1.37
CA PRO A 278 -11.60 25.31 1.59
C PRO A 278 -11.00 23.97 2.02
N THR A 279 -11.78 23.20 2.78
CA THR A 279 -11.41 21.86 3.21
C THR A 279 -12.14 20.80 2.38
N GLU A 280 -11.44 19.74 1.98
CA GLU A 280 -12.00 18.69 1.12
C GLU A 280 -11.65 17.29 1.66
N ASP A 281 -12.66 16.43 1.80
CA ASP A 281 -12.45 14.99 1.98
C ASP A 281 -12.08 14.38 0.63
N ILE A 282 -10.90 13.78 0.54
CA ILE A 282 -10.45 13.13 -0.69
C ILE A 282 -10.63 11.61 -0.65
N TYR A 283 -11.15 11.03 0.42
CA TYR A 283 -11.44 9.59 0.40
C TYR A 283 -12.68 9.27 -0.43
N TYR A 284 -13.72 10.09 -0.28
CA TYR A 284 -14.95 10.03 -1.04
C TYR A 284 -15.57 11.41 -1.19
N GLN A 285 -16.44 11.56 -2.18
CA GLN A 285 -17.25 12.77 -2.40
C GLN A 285 -18.73 12.48 -2.17
N LYS A 286 -19.45 13.47 -1.64
CA LYS A 286 -20.90 13.37 -1.47
C LYS A 286 -21.58 13.46 -2.85
N SER A 287 -22.44 12.49 -3.15
CA SER A 287 -23.23 12.40 -4.36
C SER A 287 -24.68 12.09 -3.97
N ASP A 288 -25.54 13.10 -4.04
CA ASP A 288 -26.94 13.06 -3.60
C ASP A 288 -27.10 12.54 -2.16
N ALA A 289 -27.76 11.39 -2.00
CA ALA A 289 -27.98 10.68 -0.75
C ALA A 289 -26.87 9.66 -0.40
N SER A 290 -25.78 9.60 -1.17
CA SER A 290 -24.70 8.63 -1.01
C SER A 290 -23.32 9.28 -1.07
N TYR A 291 -22.28 8.49 -0.84
CA TYR A 291 -20.90 8.88 -1.07
C TYR A 291 -20.32 8.02 -2.19
N ARG A 292 -19.40 8.57 -2.97
CA ARG A 292 -18.73 7.86 -4.07
C ARG A 292 -17.21 8.01 -3.95
N TYR A 293 -16.47 6.97 -4.29
CA TYR A 293 -15.03 7.08 -4.47
C TYR A 293 -14.70 8.08 -5.59
N ILE A 294 -13.57 8.74 -5.43
CA ILE A 294 -13.00 9.68 -6.39
C ILE A 294 -12.19 8.85 -7.41
N PRO A 295 -12.17 9.18 -8.71
CA PRO A 295 -11.29 8.50 -9.64
C PRO A 295 -9.81 8.60 -9.20
N VAL A 296 -9.02 7.54 -9.42
CA VAL A 296 -7.65 7.45 -8.89
C VAL A 296 -6.74 8.60 -9.37
N ALA A 297 -6.89 9.02 -10.63
CA ALA A 297 -6.13 10.15 -11.19
C ALA A 297 -6.56 11.49 -10.58
N ASP A 298 -7.86 11.72 -10.40
CA ASP A 298 -8.39 12.90 -9.71
C ASP A 298 -7.93 12.95 -8.25
N TRP A 299 -7.90 11.81 -7.56
CA TRP A 299 -7.39 11.69 -6.20
C TRP A 299 -5.90 12.09 -6.11
N LEU A 300 -5.06 11.63 -7.05
CA LEU A 300 -3.67 12.07 -7.15
C LEU A 300 -3.55 13.58 -7.41
N ALA A 301 -4.33 14.11 -8.35
CA ALA A 301 -4.32 15.53 -8.69
C ALA A 301 -4.72 16.41 -7.50
N LYS A 302 -5.70 15.97 -6.69
CA LYS A 302 -6.10 16.67 -5.47
C LYS A 302 -4.96 16.75 -4.45
N ILE A 303 -4.11 15.73 -4.32
CA ILE A 303 -2.91 15.79 -3.49
C ILE A 303 -1.87 16.72 -4.13
N ARG A 304 -1.55 16.52 -5.41
CA ARG A 304 -0.57 17.33 -6.18
C ARG A 304 -0.89 18.82 -6.20
N ASP A 305 -2.16 19.20 -6.18
CA ASP A 305 -2.59 20.60 -6.28
C ASP A 305 -3.03 21.17 -4.92
N SER A 306 -3.04 20.36 -3.85
CA SER A 306 -3.40 20.82 -2.51
C SER A 306 -2.45 21.89 -1.97
N LYS A 307 -3.00 22.72 -1.07
CA LYS A 307 -2.23 23.66 -0.25
C LYS A 307 -1.63 22.99 0.98
N PHE A 308 -2.38 22.06 1.58
CA PHE A 308 -1.99 21.34 2.78
C PHE A 308 -2.71 19.99 2.85
N VAL A 309 -2.04 18.96 3.34
CA VAL A 309 -2.59 17.60 3.49
C VAL A 309 -2.69 17.21 4.97
N VAL A 310 -3.82 16.67 5.41
CA VAL A 310 -3.93 16.00 6.71
C VAL A 310 -4.38 14.55 6.52
N THR A 311 -3.59 13.58 6.98
CA THR A 311 -3.88 12.18 6.67
C THR A 311 -3.38 11.20 7.74
N ASP A 312 -4.02 10.03 7.83
CA ASP A 312 -3.49 8.86 8.55
C ASP A 312 -3.03 7.73 7.60
N SER A 313 -2.97 8.02 6.29
CA SER A 313 -2.63 7.06 5.23
C SER A 313 -1.16 7.14 4.84
N PHE A 314 -0.48 6.00 4.89
CA PHE A 314 0.93 5.86 4.49
C PHE A 314 1.19 6.34 3.05
N HIS A 315 0.41 5.89 2.08
CA HIS A 315 0.63 6.25 0.68
C HIS A 315 0.24 7.71 0.39
N CYS A 316 -0.72 8.27 1.14
CA CYS A 316 -1.02 9.70 1.06
C CYS A 316 0.17 10.54 1.55
N VAL A 317 0.83 10.12 2.64
CA VAL A 317 2.09 10.74 3.10
C VAL A 317 3.20 10.60 2.06
N CYS A 318 3.38 9.42 1.46
CA CYS A 318 4.39 9.23 0.41
C CYS A 318 4.18 10.19 -0.76
N LEU A 319 2.93 10.34 -1.23
CA LEU A 319 2.61 11.23 -2.33
C LEU A 319 2.71 12.71 -1.96
N ALA A 320 2.33 13.08 -0.73
CA ALA A 320 2.54 14.44 -0.23
C ALA A 320 4.04 14.80 -0.18
N ILE A 321 4.90 13.88 0.26
CA ILE A 321 6.36 14.06 0.22
C ILE A 321 6.82 14.21 -1.23
N LEU A 322 6.37 13.32 -2.12
CA LEU A 322 6.80 13.30 -3.52
C LEU A 322 6.41 14.57 -4.30
N PHE A 323 5.22 15.12 -4.02
CA PHE A 323 4.73 16.37 -4.61
C PHE A 323 5.16 17.63 -3.84
N ASN A 324 6.06 17.51 -2.86
CA ASN A 324 6.54 18.59 -2.02
C ASN A 324 5.42 19.38 -1.31
N LYS A 325 4.42 18.68 -0.77
CA LYS A 325 3.26 19.26 -0.06
C LYS A 325 3.41 19.30 1.42
N GLU A 326 3.21 20.47 1.99
CA GLU A 326 3.03 20.63 3.44
C GLU A 326 1.93 19.71 3.97
N PHE A 327 2.24 18.96 5.04
CA PHE A 327 1.31 17.96 5.57
C PHE A 327 1.43 17.76 7.09
N ILE A 328 0.38 17.16 7.67
CA ILE A 328 0.38 16.53 8.98
C ILE A 328 -0.06 15.08 8.85
N CYS A 329 0.75 14.16 9.35
CA CYS A 329 0.38 12.77 9.55
C CYS A 329 -0.30 12.62 10.92
N PHE A 330 -1.62 12.47 10.96
CA PHE A 330 -2.36 12.29 12.19
C PHE A 330 -2.44 10.81 12.57
N ALA A 331 -1.63 10.40 13.55
CA ALA A 331 -1.34 9.01 13.86
C ALA A 331 -2.60 8.19 14.19
N ASN A 332 -2.60 6.96 13.67
CA ASN A 332 -3.56 5.93 14.07
C ASN A 332 -2.79 4.65 14.41
N LYS A 333 -2.67 4.36 15.71
CA LYS A 333 -1.83 3.26 16.24
C LYS A 333 -2.25 1.89 15.71
N ASP A 334 -3.54 1.69 15.46
CA ASP A 334 -4.08 0.41 14.97
C ASP A 334 -3.83 0.19 13.47
N ARG A 335 -3.46 1.25 12.72
CA ARG A 335 -3.32 1.24 11.26
C ARG A 335 -1.88 1.13 10.78
N GLY A 336 -1.01 0.59 11.63
CA GLY A 336 0.36 0.27 11.26
C GLY A 336 1.27 1.49 11.19
N LEU A 337 1.37 2.15 12.34
CA LEU A 337 2.14 3.37 12.58
C LEU A 337 3.65 3.22 12.35
N ALA A 338 4.20 2.01 12.53
CA ALA A 338 5.63 1.73 12.37
C ALA A 338 6.17 2.17 11.00
N ARG A 339 5.36 2.04 9.94
CA ARG A 339 5.71 2.44 8.57
C ARG A 339 5.89 3.95 8.44
N LEU A 340 4.96 4.70 9.01
CA LEU A 340 4.97 6.16 9.00
C LEU A 340 6.14 6.70 9.83
N GLN A 341 6.37 6.13 11.02
CA GLN A 341 7.51 6.49 11.87
C GLN A 341 8.85 6.20 11.18
N SER A 342 9.01 5.02 10.58
CA SER A 342 10.21 4.63 9.83
C SER A 342 10.51 5.60 8.69
N LEU A 343 9.49 5.92 7.86
CA LEU A 343 9.64 6.84 6.73
C LEU A 343 9.98 8.26 7.19
N LEU A 344 9.20 8.82 8.11
CA LEU A 344 9.40 10.20 8.57
C LEU A 344 10.76 10.37 9.27
N SER A 345 11.22 9.36 10.01
CA SER A 345 12.53 9.40 10.65
C SER A 345 13.70 9.27 9.67
N SER A 346 13.57 8.39 8.67
CA SER A 346 14.58 8.27 7.60
C SER A 346 14.79 9.60 6.85
N LEU A 347 13.74 10.42 6.74
CA LEU A 347 13.77 11.72 6.10
C LEU A 347 14.08 12.88 7.06
N GLY A 348 14.04 12.67 8.39
CA GLY A 348 14.25 13.71 9.40
C GLY A 348 13.10 14.72 9.50
N ILE A 349 11.86 14.25 9.29
CA ILE A 349 10.64 15.04 9.34
C ILE A 349 9.62 14.45 10.32
N GLU A 350 10.10 13.84 11.42
CA GLU A 350 9.29 13.27 12.49
C GLU A 350 8.32 14.30 13.11
N GLY A 351 8.68 15.59 13.05
CA GLY A 351 7.83 16.72 13.46
C GLY A 351 6.54 16.88 12.64
N ARG A 352 6.26 16.01 11.67
CA ARG A 352 4.98 15.91 10.95
C ARG A 352 4.03 14.88 11.53
N LEU A 353 4.47 14.04 12.47
CA LEU A 353 3.63 13.05 13.12
C LEU A 353 2.91 13.65 14.32
N CYS A 354 1.60 13.85 14.19
CA CYS A 354 0.73 14.26 15.29
C CYS A 354 0.13 13.01 15.93
N GLU A 355 0.47 12.75 17.19
CA GLU A 355 -0.06 11.61 17.95
C GLU A 355 -1.57 11.74 18.21
N GLN A 356 -2.26 10.60 18.35
CA GLN A 356 -3.72 10.56 18.49
C GLN A 356 -4.25 11.29 19.74
N ASN A 357 -3.43 11.43 20.78
CA ASN A 357 -3.77 12.15 22.02
C ASN A 357 -3.45 13.66 21.96
N GLN A 358 -2.84 14.13 20.88
CA GLN A 358 -2.54 15.55 20.69
C GLN A 358 -3.70 16.28 20.01
N SER A 359 -3.84 17.57 20.30
CA SER A 359 -4.76 18.43 19.54
C SER A 359 -4.17 18.74 18.17
N LEU A 360 -4.89 18.37 17.11
CA LEU A 360 -4.47 18.63 15.73
C LEU A 360 -4.29 20.13 15.46
N THR A 361 -5.14 21.00 16.00
CA THR A 361 -5.03 22.45 15.81
C THR A 361 -3.82 23.04 16.52
N ALA A 362 -3.54 22.60 17.75
CA ALA A 362 -2.35 23.02 18.49
C ALA A 362 -1.06 22.51 17.84
N PHE A 363 -1.09 21.27 17.32
CA PHE A 363 0.02 20.71 16.57
C PHE A 363 0.29 21.53 15.29
N PHE A 364 -0.75 21.83 14.52
CA PHE A 364 -0.66 22.65 13.31
C PHE A 364 -0.04 24.02 13.59
N ALA A 365 -0.47 24.71 14.65
CA ALA A 365 0.06 26.02 15.03
C ALA A 365 1.57 26.02 15.33
N ASN A 366 2.13 24.88 15.72
CA ASN A 366 3.56 24.72 16.04
C ASN A 366 4.34 23.99 14.92
N CYS A 367 3.67 23.60 13.83
CA CYS A 367 4.28 22.83 12.77
C CYS A 367 5.21 23.73 11.93
N ARG A 368 6.48 23.34 11.81
CA ARG A 368 7.47 24.09 11.02
C ARG A 368 7.45 23.64 9.56
N PRO A 369 7.60 24.54 8.57
CA PRO A 369 7.70 24.19 7.15
C PRO A 369 8.75 23.09 6.86
N ILE A 370 8.48 22.23 5.88
CA ILE A 370 9.41 21.16 5.51
C ILE A 370 10.53 21.78 4.68
N ASN A 371 11.78 21.49 5.05
CA ASN A 371 12.92 21.75 4.20
C ASN A 371 13.01 20.67 3.11
N TYR A 372 12.29 20.88 2.00
CA TYR A 372 12.24 19.92 0.90
C TYR A 372 13.58 19.73 0.19
N ALA A 373 14.50 20.69 0.24
CA ALA A 373 15.83 20.48 -0.30
C ALA A 373 16.55 19.34 0.46
N SER A 374 16.49 19.35 1.79
CA SER A 374 17.04 18.28 2.63
C SER A 374 16.30 16.95 2.45
N VAL A 375 14.97 16.99 2.44
CA VAL A 375 14.15 15.77 2.25
C VAL A 375 14.42 15.12 0.90
N ASN A 376 14.46 15.90 -0.19
CA ASN A 376 14.67 15.38 -1.53
C ASN A 376 16.10 14.85 -1.76
N ALA A 377 17.11 15.42 -1.08
CA ALA A 377 18.46 14.87 -1.09
C ALA A 377 18.49 13.47 -0.48
N LYS A 378 17.97 13.30 0.74
CA LYS A 378 17.87 11.98 1.41
C LYS A 378 17.03 10.98 0.59
N LEU A 379 15.89 11.44 0.07
CA LEU A 379 15.02 10.60 -0.75
C LEU A 379 15.73 10.09 -2.00
N SER A 380 16.59 10.92 -2.61
CA SER A 380 17.38 10.54 -3.78
C SER A 380 18.43 9.48 -3.45
N GLU A 381 19.13 9.61 -2.32
CA GLU A 381 20.07 8.60 -1.83
C GLU A 381 19.37 7.26 -1.56
N MET A 382 18.22 7.29 -0.86
CA MET A 382 17.42 6.11 -0.60
C MET A 382 16.86 5.47 -1.88
N ARG A 383 16.56 6.27 -2.92
CA ARG A 383 16.13 5.76 -4.22
C ARG A 383 17.24 4.99 -4.92
N ILE A 384 18.47 5.51 -4.87
CA ILE A 384 19.65 4.83 -5.45
C ILE A 384 19.83 3.45 -4.79
N SER A 385 19.83 3.38 -3.46
CA SER A 385 20.02 2.10 -2.76
C SER A 385 18.86 1.12 -2.96
N SER A 386 17.63 1.63 -3.08
CA SER A 386 16.44 0.81 -3.32
C SER A 386 16.38 0.27 -4.76
N LEU A 387 16.82 1.06 -5.75
CA LEU A 387 16.97 0.59 -7.14
C LEU A 387 18.07 -0.46 -7.26
N ALA A 388 19.23 -0.22 -6.63
CA ALA A 388 20.32 -1.18 -6.62
C ALA A 388 19.90 -2.54 -6.04
N PHE A 389 19.08 -2.55 -4.98
CA PHE A 389 18.50 -3.79 -4.45
C PHE A 389 17.66 -4.53 -5.50
N LEU A 390 16.80 -3.85 -6.25
CA LEU A 390 16.00 -4.50 -7.30
C LEU A 390 16.85 -5.02 -8.44
N GLU A 391 17.84 -4.25 -8.88
CA GLU A 391 18.77 -4.66 -9.94
C GLU A 391 19.50 -5.94 -9.54
N GLU A 392 20.13 -5.96 -8.35
CA GLU A 392 20.84 -7.15 -7.84
C GLU A 392 19.89 -8.34 -7.61
N ALA A 393 18.71 -8.10 -7.03
CA ALA A 393 17.75 -9.17 -6.75
C ALA A 393 17.15 -9.81 -8.01
N LEU A 394 17.08 -9.05 -9.10
CA LEU A 394 16.52 -9.48 -10.39
C LEU A 394 17.58 -9.83 -11.44
N GLU A 395 18.87 -9.73 -11.14
CA GLU A 395 19.96 -10.28 -11.97
C GLU A 395 19.81 -11.80 -12.07
N ILE A 396 18.90 -12.23 -12.94
CA ILE A 396 18.63 -13.63 -13.28
C ILE A 396 19.85 -14.10 -14.08
N ARG A 397 20.77 -14.79 -13.38
CA ARG A 397 21.95 -15.44 -13.97
C ARG A 397 21.59 -16.72 -14.73
#